data_AF-A0A484DLE1-F1
#
_entry.id   AF-A0A484DLE1-F1
#
_cell.length_a   1.000
_cell.length_b   1.000
_cell.length_c   1.000
_cell.angle_alpha   90.00
_cell.angle_beta   90.00
_cell.angle_gamma   90.00
#
_symmetry.space_group_name_H-M   'P 1'
#
loop_
_entity.id
_entity.type
_entity.pdbx_description
1 polymer ?
#
loop_
_entity_poly.entity_id
_entity_poly.type
_entity_poly.pdbx_seq_one_letter_code
_entity_poly.pdbx_strand_id
1 'polypeptide(L)' 'MFQVFLGLLDAGDKRLATNRSVKEIVLHPNFQPNNYNNDIALLRLDQPLDFTELIRPVCLPPPHSPLY' A
#
# COMPACT_ATOMS: atom_id res chain seq x y z
N MET A 1 -5.10 -4.05 15.35
CA MET A 1 -4.06 -3.21 14.73
C MET A 1 -3.69 -3.85 13.40
N PHE A 2 -3.72 -3.12 12.29
CA PHE A 2 -3.42 -3.67 10.97
C PHE A 2 -1.91 -3.78 10.75
N GLN A 3 -1.50 -4.81 10.01
CA GLN A 3 -0.12 -5.05 9.63
C GLN A 3 -0.03 -5.27 8.13
N VAL A 4 1.08 -4.84 7.54
CA VAL A 4 1.40 -5.13 6.14
C VAL A 4 2.73 -5.87 6.06
N PHE A 5 2.87 -6.72 5.05
CA PHE A 5 4.07 -7.51 4.77
C PHE A 5 4.65 -7.08 3.43
N LEU A 6 5.96 -6.84 3.38
CA LEU A 6 6.69 -6.40 2.20
C LEU A 6 7.83 -7.35 1.89
N GLY A 7 8.18 -7.46 0.60
CA GLY A 7 9.16 -8.45 0.13
C GLY A 7 8.73 -9.89 0.35
N LEU A 8 7.41 -10.13 0.49
CA LEU A 8 6.83 -11.45 0.72
C LEU A 8 6.65 -12.19 -0.62
N LEU A 9 7.33 -13.33 -0.77
CA LEU A 9 7.27 -14.15 -1.98
C LEU A 9 6.32 -15.36 -1.82
N ASP A 10 6.20 -15.88 -0.60
CA ASP A 10 5.31 -16.98 -0.26
C ASP A 10 4.39 -16.56 0.90
N ALA A 11 3.08 -16.52 0.67
CA ALA A 11 2.11 -16.14 1.70
C ALA A 11 2.02 -17.17 2.85
N GLY A 12 2.43 -18.42 2.62
CA GLY A 12 2.51 -19.48 3.61
C GLY A 12 3.77 -19.40 4.50
N ASP A 13 4.85 -18.78 4.02
CA ASP A 13 6.08 -18.55 4.78
C ASP A 13 6.47 -17.07 4.83
N LYS A 14 6.10 -16.42 5.95
CA LYS A 14 6.36 -15.00 6.18
C LYS A 14 7.67 -14.73 6.92
N ARG A 15 8.48 -15.74 7.22
CA ARG A 15 9.68 -15.58 8.07
C ARG A 15 10.70 -14.61 7.50
N LEU A 16 10.79 -14.53 6.17
CA LEU A 16 11.73 -13.66 5.47
C LEU A 16 11.13 -12.30 5.10
N ALA A 17 9.83 -12.09 5.33
CA ALA A 17 9.17 -10.84 4.97
C ALA A 17 9.39 -9.76 6.03
N THR A 18 9.49 -8.52 5.57
CA THR A 18 9.46 -7.35 6.46
C THR A 18 8.01 -7.04 6.81
N ASN A 19 7.70 -6.86 8.10
CA ASN A 19 6.39 -6.39 8.54
C ASN A 19 6.45 -4.97 9.11
N ARG A 20 5.34 -4.24 9.00
CA ARG A 20 5.14 -2.92 9.61
C ARG A 20 3.73 -2.79 10.12
N SER A 21 3.55 -2.05 11.21
CA SER A 21 2.21 -1.70 11.69
C SER A 21 1.68 -0.53 10.87
N VAL A 22 0.36 -0.50 10.68
CA VAL A 22 -0.30 0.65 10.07
C VAL A 22 -0.61 1.67 11.16
N LYS A 23 -0.02 2.85 11.03
CA LYS A 23 -0.27 3.99 11.92
C LYS A 23 -1.59 4.68 11.60
N GLU A 24 -1.92 4.78 10.32
CA GLU A 24 -3.07 5.54 9.84
C GLU A 24 -3.61 4.93 8.55
N ILE A 25 -4.94 4.91 8.42
CA ILE A 25 -5.65 4.55 7.20
C ILE A 25 -6.35 5.81 6.70
N VAL A 26 -5.99 6.27 5.51
CA VAL A 26 -6.59 7.45 4.87
C VAL A 26 -7.46 6.97 3.72
N LEU A 27 -8.78 6.97 3.93
CA LEU A 27 -9.74 6.68 2.89
C LEU A 27 -9.89 7.88 1.95
N HIS A 28 -10.15 7.64 0.67
CA HIS A 28 -10.53 8.73 -0.22
C HIS A 28 -11.80 9.42 0.32
N PRO A 29 -11.81 10.76 0.48
CA PRO A 29 -12.90 11.48 1.16
C PRO A 29 -14.25 11.34 0.45
N ASN A 30 -14.24 11.03 -0.85
CA ASN A 30 -15.44 10.83 -1.68
C ASN A 30 -15.71 9.36 -2.00
N PHE A 31 -15.10 8.40 -1.30
CA PHE A 31 -15.41 6.98 -1.51
C PHE A 31 -16.90 6.71 -1.29
N GLN A 32 -17.53 6.02 -2.24
CA GLN A 32 -18.95 5.67 -2.17
C GLN A 32 -19.09 4.14 -2.10
N PRO A 33 -19.43 3.56 -0.94
CA PRO A 33 -19.46 2.10 -0.78
C PRO A 33 -20.57 1.42 -1.59
N ASN A 34 -21.61 2.15 -2.01
CA ASN A 34 -22.73 1.59 -2.78
C ASN A 34 -22.38 1.30 -4.24
N ASN A 35 -21.39 1.98 -4.80
CA ASN A 35 -21.01 1.86 -6.21
C ASN A 35 -19.49 1.80 -6.44
N TYR A 36 -18.70 1.79 -5.36
CA TYR A 36 -17.23 1.76 -5.39
C TYR A 36 -16.59 2.95 -6.14
N ASN A 37 -17.32 4.07 -6.30
CA ASN A 37 -16.69 5.28 -6.84
C ASN A 37 -15.62 5.78 -5.88
N ASN A 38 -14.46 6.15 -6.45
CA ASN A 38 -13.27 6.59 -5.72
C ASN A 38 -12.74 5.52 -4.74
N ASP A 39 -12.75 4.25 -5.15
CA ASP A 39 -12.20 3.12 -4.38
C ASP A 39 -10.67 3.14 -4.34
N ILE A 40 -10.13 3.99 -3.47
CA ILE A 40 -8.69 4.09 -3.18
C ILE A 40 -8.49 4.52 -1.72
N ALA A 41 -7.41 4.01 -1.12
CA ALA A 41 -6.97 4.39 0.21
C ALA A 41 -5.45 4.36 0.31
N LEU A 42 -4.91 5.10 1.28
CA LEU A 42 -3.49 5.07 1.64
C LEU A 42 -3.32 4.47 3.04
N LEU A 43 -2.29 3.63 3.19
CA LEU A 43 -1.85 3.11 4.48
C LEU A 43 -0.53 3.79 4.86
N ARG A 44 -0.52 4.54 5.96
CA ARG A 44 0.71 5.11 6.50
C ARG A 44 1.33 4.13 7.49
N LEU A 45 2.56 3.74 7.22
CA LEU A 45 3.33 2.88 8.12
C LEU A 45 3.73 3.64 9.39
N ASP A 46 3.85 2.91 10.49
CA ASP A 46 4.31 3.43 11.78
C ASP A 46 5.77 3.89 11.76
N GLN A 47 6.61 3.20 10.99
CA GLN A 47 8.00 3.52 10.74
C GLN A 47 8.34 3.42 9.26
N PRO A 48 9.33 4.20 8.78
CA PRO A 48 9.82 4.08 7.41
C PRO A 48 10.39 2.68 7.12
N LEU A 49 10.57 2.41 5.84
CA LEU A 49 11.16 1.18 5.34
C LEU A 49 12.51 1.48 4.71
N ASP A 50 13.44 0.56 4.92
CA ASP A 50 14.68 0.52 4.16
C ASP A 50 14.40 -0.17 2.82
N PHE A 51 14.82 0.46 1.72
CA PHE A 51 14.71 -0.14 0.41
C PHE A 51 15.77 -1.22 0.22
N THR A 52 15.35 -2.32 -0.40
CA THR A 52 16.21 -3.49 -0.65
C THR A 52 16.04 -3.95 -2.09
N GLU A 53 16.62 -5.09 -2.44
CA GLU A 53 16.34 -5.75 -3.72
C GLU A 53 14.88 -6.23 -3.81
N LEU A 54 14.26 -6.58 -2.68
CA LEU A 54 12.90 -7.12 -2.62
C LEU A 54 11.83 -6.08 -2.22
N ILE A 55 12.24 -4.88 -1.77
CA ILE A 55 11.33 -3.83 -1.31
C ILE A 55 11.67 -2.52 -2.02
N ARG A 56 10.83 -2.11 -2.96
CA ARG A 56 10.94 -0.85 -3.70
C ARG A 56 9.55 -0.25 -3.96
N PRO A 57 9.43 1.08 -4.06
CA PRO A 57 8.19 1.72 -4.45
C PRO A 57 7.89 1.51 -5.94
N VAL A 58 6.62 1.66 -6.30
CA VAL A 58 6.17 1.79 -7.70
C VAL A 58 5.96 3.27 -8.04
N CYS A 59 6.18 3.64 -9.30
CA CYS A 59 5.89 4.99 -9.78
C CYS A 59 4.38 5.23 -9.86
N LEU A 60 3.96 6.47 -9.61
CA LEU A 60 2.62 6.93 -9.95
C LEU A 60 2.58 7.45 -11.39
N PRO A 61 1.44 7.35 -12.10
CA PRO A 61 1.28 8.00 -13.38
C PRO A 61 1.38 9.53 -13.22
N PRO A 62 1.82 10.26 -14.25
CA PRO A 62 1.82 11.71 -14.20
C PRO A 62 0.38 12.24 -14.11
N PRO A 63 0.17 13.41 -13.49
CA PRO A 63 -1.13 14.07 -13.51
C PRO A 63 -1.61 14.25 -14.94
N HIS A 64 -2.87 13.91 -15.22
CA HIS A 64 -3.48 14.06 -16.54
C HIS A 64 -2.81 13.25 -17.67
N SER A 65 -2.17 12.11 -17.34
CA SER A 65 -1.85 11.13 -18.37
C SER A 65 -3.13 10.82 -19.16
N PRO A 66 -3.15 11.00 -20.50
CA PRO A 66 -4.31 10.63 -21.27
C PRO A 66 -4.59 9.15 -20.98
N LEU A 67 -5.85 8.85 -20.65
CA LEU A 67 -6.35 7.49 -20.81
C LEU A 67 -6.18 7.26 -22.31
N TYR A 68 -5.30 6.32 -22.71
CA TYR A 68 -4.80 6.03 -24.06
C TYR A 68 -3.90 7.10 -24.73
#